data_AF-A0A932JUV2-F1
#
_entry.id   AF-A0A932JUV2-F1
#
_cell.length_a   1.000
_cell.length_b   1.000
_cell.length_c   1.000
_cell.angle_alpha   90.00
_cell.angle_beta   90.00
_cell.angle_gamma   90.00
#
_symmetry.space_group_name_H-M   'P 1'
#
loop_
_entity.id
_entity.type
_entity.pdbx_description
1 polymer ?
#
loop_
_entity_poly.entity_id
_entity_poly.type
_entity_poly.pdbx_seq_one_letter_code
_entity_poly.pdbx_strand_id
1 'polypeptide(L)'
;MRTLCGLALASLLSGCLSGAPRRVEPPGRSSPPAEEAGAARRRAVVAAQRLYDQGVDAYARGEMKEAERFFEEALQRDPGHAPAQKALRRLAQPAP
;
A
#
# COMPACT_ATOMS: atom_id res chain seq x y z
N MET A 1 -32.74 28.55 55.71
CA MET A 1 -34.17 28.15 55.83
C MET A 1 -34.81 28.26 54.46
N ARG A 2 -35.75 27.34 54.14
CA ARG A 2 -36.55 27.21 52.90
C ARG A 2 -35.97 26.31 51.79
N THR A 3 -35.88 25.05 52.18
CA THR A 3 -36.48 23.88 51.52
C THR A 3 -37.42 24.08 50.32
N LEU A 4 -37.32 23.08 49.43
CA LEU A 4 -38.37 22.43 48.62
C LEU A 4 -38.71 23.05 47.26
N CYS A 5 -37.88 22.71 46.27
CA CYS A 5 -38.32 22.55 44.88
C CYS A 5 -39.15 21.26 44.81
N GLY A 6 -40.48 21.43 44.80
CA GLY A 6 -41.41 20.39 44.37
C GLY A 6 -41.46 20.30 42.84
N LEU A 7 -42.30 19.38 42.36
CA LEU A 7 -42.51 18.98 40.95
C LEU A 7 -41.50 17.89 40.55
N ALA A 8 -41.87 16.78 39.93
CA ALA A 8 -43.00 16.49 39.06
C ALA A 8 -43.20 14.96 39.09
N LEU A 9 -44.43 14.45 39.23
CA LEU A 9 -45.29 13.98 38.14
C LEU A 9 -44.78 12.75 37.36
N ALA A 10 -45.79 11.95 37.01
CA ALA A 10 -45.84 11.01 35.90
C ALA A 10 -45.22 9.62 36.19
N SER A 11 -46.06 8.64 36.50
CA SER A 11 -46.89 7.87 35.56
C SER A 11 -46.12 6.70 34.97
N LEU A 12 -46.57 5.51 35.38
CA LEU A 12 -46.79 4.31 34.57
C LEU A 12 -46.38 4.42 33.09
N LEU A 13 -45.54 3.47 32.65
CA LEU A 13 -45.55 2.79 31.34
C LEU A 13 -44.32 1.86 31.34
N SER A 14 -44.44 0.63 31.86
CA SER A 14 -44.59 -0.56 31.00
C SER A 14 -44.59 -0.20 29.51
N GLY A 15 -43.39 -0.07 28.95
CA GLY A 15 -43.16 0.36 27.58
C GLY A 15 -42.02 -0.44 26.95
N CYS A 16 -42.42 -1.44 26.16
CA CYS A 16 -41.75 -1.90 24.95
C CYS A 16 -40.33 -2.51 25.06
N LEU A 17 -40.32 -3.84 24.95
CA LEU A 17 -39.63 -4.57 23.86
C LEU A 17 -38.47 -3.80 23.19
N SER A 18 -37.26 -4.03 23.70
CA SER A 18 -36.04 -4.03 22.88
C SER A 18 -35.41 -5.39 23.11
N GLY A 19 -35.81 -6.44 22.39
CA GLY A 19 -35.60 -6.45 20.95
C GLY A 19 -34.17 -5.99 20.66
N ALA A 20 -33.19 -6.52 21.41
CA ALA A 20 -31.79 -6.21 21.17
C ALA A 20 -31.55 -6.46 19.67
N PRO A 21 -31.19 -5.44 18.88
CA PRO A 21 -30.77 -5.72 17.53
C PRO A 21 -29.65 -6.72 17.70
N ARG A 22 -29.80 -7.90 17.05
CA ARG A 22 -28.67 -8.79 16.85
C ARG A 22 -27.54 -7.88 16.45
N ARG A 23 -26.52 -7.78 17.32
CA ARG A 23 -25.25 -7.19 16.96
C ARG A 23 -24.79 -8.06 15.81
N VAL A 24 -25.11 -7.65 14.59
CA VAL A 24 -24.38 -8.08 13.43
C VAL A 24 -23.04 -7.45 13.68
N GLU A 25 -22.17 -8.16 14.40
CA GLU A 25 -20.74 -7.93 14.31
C GLU A 25 -20.46 -7.97 12.82
N PRO A 26 -20.11 -6.84 12.17
CA PRO A 26 -19.56 -6.95 10.83
C PRO A 26 -18.40 -7.95 10.95
N PRO A 27 -18.25 -8.91 10.03
CA PRO A 27 -17.12 -9.82 10.11
C PRO A 27 -15.88 -8.95 10.21
N GLY A 28 -15.18 -9.08 11.34
CA GLY A 28 -13.96 -8.36 11.67
C GLY A 28 -12.87 -8.71 10.67
N ARG A 29 -12.97 -8.16 9.46
CA ARG A 29 -11.88 -8.13 8.47
C ARG A 29 -10.95 -6.98 8.82
N SER A 30 -10.51 -6.95 10.07
CA SER A 30 -9.41 -6.10 10.51
C SER A 30 -8.13 -6.88 10.28
N SER A 31 -7.84 -7.17 9.01
CA SER A 31 -6.50 -7.54 8.56
C SER A 31 -6.39 -7.39 7.05
N PRO A 32 -6.03 -6.20 6.53
CA PRO A 32 -5.20 -6.12 5.35
C PRO A 32 -3.74 -5.88 5.77
N PRO A 33 -2.97 -6.92 6.14
CA PRO A 33 -1.52 -6.78 6.05
C PRO A 33 -0.92 -7.67 4.95
N ALA A 34 -1.53 -8.81 4.61
CA ALA A 34 -0.92 -9.77 3.69
C ALA A 34 -1.24 -9.50 2.20
N GLU A 35 -2.51 -9.26 1.86
CA GLU A 35 -2.94 -9.07 0.47
C GLU A 35 -2.40 -7.75 -0.14
N GLU A 36 -2.31 -6.71 0.68
CA GLU A 36 -1.84 -5.39 0.26
C GLU A 36 -0.32 -5.34 0.07
N ALA A 37 0.43 -6.03 0.92
CA ALA A 37 1.87 -6.21 0.75
C ALA A 37 2.19 -6.97 -0.55
N GLY A 38 1.40 -7.99 -0.89
CA GLY A 38 1.52 -8.72 -2.15
C GLY A 38 1.23 -7.83 -3.38
N ALA A 39 0.18 -7.01 -3.31
CA ALA A 39 -0.16 -6.07 -4.38
C ALA A 39 0.91 -4.98 -4.56
N ALA A 40 1.45 -4.42 -3.47
CA ALA A 40 2.53 -3.44 -3.49
C ALA A 40 3.79 -4.04 -4.13
N ARG A 41 4.18 -5.26 -3.74
CA ARG A 41 5.31 -5.97 -4.35
C ARG A 41 5.11 -6.21 -5.84
N ARG A 42 3.92 -6.65 -6.26
CA ARG A 42 3.61 -6.83 -7.69
C ARG A 42 3.75 -5.52 -8.47
N ARG A 43 3.23 -4.41 -7.93
CA ARG A 43 3.39 -3.08 -8.55
C ARG A 43 4.85 -2.67 -8.66
N ALA A 44 5.64 -2.93 -7.62
CA ALA A 44 7.07 -2.66 -7.60
C ALA A 44 7.82 -3.44 -8.68
N VAL A 45 7.53 -4.75 -8.83
CA VAL A 45 8.10 -5.60 -9.89
C VAL A 45 7.73 -5.09 -11.29
N VAL A 46 6.46 -4.73 -11.51
CA VAL A 46 6.02 -4.18 -12.81
C VAL A 46 6.67 -2.83 -13.11
N ALA A 47 6.81 -1.96 -12.10
CA ALA A 47 7.50 -0.69 -12.24
C ALA A 47 8.99 -0.88 -12.55
N ALA A 48 9.65 -1.82 -11.86
CA ALA A 48 11.04 -2.17 -12.12
C ALA A 48 11.25 -2.67 -13.55
N GLN A 49 10.35 -3.53 -14.05
CA GLN A 49 10.43 -4.01 -15.43
C GLN A 49 10.32 -2.87 -16.45
N ARG A 50 9.37 -1.93 -16.27
CA ARG A 50 9.23 -0.79 -17.19
C ARG A 50 10.46 0.10 -17.20
N LEU A 51 11.03 0.37 -16.03
CA LEU A 51 12.28 1.14 -15.91
C LEU A 51 13.44 0.42 -16.59
N TYR A 52 13.52 -0.90 -16.43
CA TYR A 52 14.52 -1.71 -17.14
C TYR A 52 14.36 -1.59 -18.67
N ASP A 53 13.15 -1.70 -19.20
CA ASP A 53 12.90 -1.59 -20.64
C ASP A 53 13.33 -0.21 -21.16
N GLN A 54 13.02 0.88 -20.42
CA GLN A 54 13.49 2.23 -20.75
C GLN A 54 15.02 2.36 -20.74
N GLY A 55 15.69 1.69 -19.79
CA GLY A 55 17.14 1.64 -19.73
C GLY A 55 17.75 0.88 -20.92
N VAL A 56 17.10 -0.20 -21.37
CA VAL A 56 17.52 -0.93 -22.58
C VAL A 56 17.38 -0.06 -23.83
N ASP A 57 16.28 0.69 -23.93
CA ASP A 57 16.09 1.64 -25.05
C ASP A 57 17.16 2.74 -25.05
N ALA A 58 17.46 3.33 -23.89
CA ALA A 58 18.52 4.31 -23.75
C ALA A 58 19.90 3.72 -24.08
N TYR A 59 20.17 2.49 -23.63
CA TYR A 59 21.40 1.76 -23.95
C TYR A 59 21.55 1.54 -25.46
N ALA A 60 20.47 1.14 -26.14
CA ALA A 60 20.44 0.95 -27.59
C ALA A 60 20.67 2.25 -28.37
N ARG A 61 20.26 3.40 -27.80
CA ARG A 61 20.55 4.74 -28.35
C ARG A 61 21.97 5.24 -28.06
N GLY A 62 22.75 4.52 -27.25
CA GLY A 62 24.08 4.93 -26.82
C GLY A 62 24.09 5.92 -25.64
N GLU A 63 22.93 6.18 -25.03
CA GLU A 63 22.75 7.11 -23.91
C GLU A 63 23.13 6.42 -22.59
N MET A 64 24.42 6.08 -22.43
CA MET A 64 24.90 5.24 -21.33
C MET A 64 24.53 5.78 -19.94
N LYS A 65 24.57 7.10 -19.74
CA LYS A 65 24.20 7.74 -18.48
C LYS A 65 22.70 7.63 -18.17
N GLU A 66 21.85 7.73 -19.18
CA GLU A 66 20.40 7.58 -19.00
C GLU A 66 20.03 6.12 -18.77
N ALA A 67 20.67 5.21 -19.50
CA ALA A 67 20.53 3.77 -19.28
C ALA A 67 20.88 3.39 -17.84
N GLU A 68 22.04 3.86 -17.35
CA GLU A 68 22.46 3.68 -15.95
C GLU A 68 21.40 4.15 -14.97
N ARG A 69 20.93 5.40 -15.12
CA ARG A 69 19.87 5.96 -14.26
C ARG A 69 18.61 5.09 -14.24
N PHE A 70 18.11 4.68 -15.42
CA PHE A 70 16.91 3.84 -15.50
C PHE A 70 17.10 2.47 -14.84
N PHE A 71 18.27 1.84 -15.00
CA PHE A 71 18.56 0.58 -14.34
C PHE A 71 18.70 0.71 -12.82
N GLU A 72 19.27 1.82 -12.32
CA GLU A 72 19.30 2.12 -10.88
C GLU A 72 17.90 2.31 -10.32
N GLU A 73 17.04 3.08 -11.01
CA GLU A 73 15.65 3.28 -10.61
C GLU A 73 14.89 1.96 -10.58
N ALA A 74 15.14 1.04 -11.53
CA ALA A 74 14.55 -0.29 -11.53
C ALA A 74 14.90 -1.08 -10.24
N LEU A 75 16.16 -1.00 -9.80
CA LEU A 75 16.62 -1.64 -8.56
C LEU A 75 16.10 -0.96 -7.29
N GLN A 76 15.81 0.33 -7.34
CA GLN A 76 15.13 1.01 -6.23
C GLN A 76 13.69 0.52 -6.07
N ARG A 77 13.02 0.13 -7.17
CA ARG A 77 11.66 -0.45 -7.13
C ARG A 77 11.69 -1.90 -6.70
N ASP A 78 12.54 -2.70 -7.33
CA ASP A 78 12.74 -4.11 -6.99
C ASP A 78 14.23 -4.41 -6.87
N PRO A 79 14.77 -4.42 -5.64
CA PRO A 79 16.18 -4.78 -5.40
C PRO A 79 16.55 -6.16 -5.92
N GLY A 80 15.56 -7.06 -6.09
CA GLY A 80 15.73 -8.41 -6.63
C GLY A 80 15.72 -8.48 -8.17
N HIS A 81 15.63 -7.35 -8.87
CA HIS A 81 15.52 -7.34 -10.33
C HIS A 81 16.87 -7.69 -11.01
N ALA A 82 17.12 -8.98 -11.17
CA ALA A 82 18.36 -9.53 -11.72
C ALA A 82 18.80 -8.95 -13.10
N PRO A 83 17.88 -8.65 -14.05
CA PRO A 83 18.28 -8.05 -15.32
C PRO A 83 18.94 -6.66 -15.17
N ALA A 84 18.39 -5.76 -14.35
CA ALA A 84 18.99 -4.44 -14.13
C ALA A 84 20.35 -4.52 -13.44
N GLN A 85 20.52 -5.43 -12.47
CA GLN A 85 21.84 -5.64 -11.83
C GLN A 85 22.91 -6.05 -12.86
N LYS A 86 22.55 -6.96 -13.77
CA LYS A 86 23.46 -7.38 -14.85
C LYS A 86 23.76 -6.24 -15.82
N ALA A 87 22.76 -5.42 -16.15
CA ALA A 87 22.93 -4.27 -17.03
C ALA A 87 23.89 -3.22 -16.44
N LEU A 88 23.71 -2.86 -15.17
CA LEU A 88 24.64 -1.95 -14.47
C LEU A 88 26.06 -2.49 -14.40
N ARG A 89 26.24 -3.79 -14.12
CA ARG A 89 27.57 -4.42 -14.14
C ARG A 89 28.24 -4.38 -15.51
N ARG A 90 27.46 -4.37 -16.59
CA ARG A 90 27.99 -4.22 -17.95
C ARG A 90 28.39 -2.78 -18.24
N LEU A 91 27.59 -1.82 -17.80
CA LEU A 91 27.88 -0.39 -17.93
C LEU A 91 29.10 0.04 -17.10
N ALA A 92 29.24 -0.50 -15.90
CA ALA A 92 30.34 -0.19 -14.98
C ALA A 92 31.68 -0.81 -15.39
N GLN A 93 31.67 -1.79 -16.30
CA GLN A 93 32.91 -2.34 -16.85
C GLN A 93 33.32 -1.49 -18.05
N PRO A 94 34.42 -0.72 -17.96
CA PRO A 94 34.99 -0.09 -19.14
C PRO A 94 35.35 -1.20 -20.13
N ALA A 95 34.98 -1.01 -21.40
CA ALA A 95 35.37 -1.94 -22.46
C ALA A 95 36.89 -2.14 -22.43
N PRO A 96 37.39 -3.39 -22.50
CA PRO A 96 38.82 -3.67 -22.56
C PRO A 96 39.48 -3.12 -23.83
#